data_AF-A0A1H4I6K2-F1
#
_entry.id   AF-A0A1H4I6K2-F1
#
_cell.length_a   1.000
_cell.length_b   1.000
_cell.length_c   1.000
_cell.angle_alpha   90.00
_cell.angle_beta   90.00
_cell.angle_gamma   90.00
#
_symmetry.space_group_name_H-M   'P 1'
#
loop_
_entity.id
_entity.type
_entity.pdbx_description
1 polymer ?
#
loop_
_entity_poly.entity_id
_entity_poly.type
_entity_poly.pdbx_seq_one_letter_code
_entity_poly.pdbx_strand_id
1 'polypeptide(L)' 'MTENPGTCAGLSVGDIVMLHPEGVSKFKILSVEDDHALIESVISAPGKFPFSVAVKFLVPAPD' A
#
# COMPACT_ATOMS: atom_id res chain seq x y z
N MET A 1 0.28 21.01 9.28
CA MET A 1 0.64 19.92 8.36
C MET A 1 1.30 18.87 9.24
N THR A 2 0.53 17.90 9.75
CA THR A 2 1.10 16.84 10.60
C THR A 2 1.73 15.83 9.66
N GLU A 3 3.06 15.83 9.63
CA GLU A 3 3.86 14.86 8.89
C GLU A 3 3.67 13.52 9.60
N ASN A 4 2.99 12.56 8.96
CA ASN A 4 2.87 11.21 9.50
C ASN A 4 4.27 10.58 9.53
N PRO A 5 4.83 10.22 10.71
CA PRO A 5 6.20 9.71 10.82
C PRO A 5 6.41 8.30 10.23
N GLY A 6 5.38 7.67 9.66
CA GLY A 6 5.45 6.31 9.09
C GLY A 6 5.87 6.25 7.63
N THR A 7 6.28 7.37 7.04
CA THR A 7 6.39 7.49 5.58
C THR A 7 7.73 6.92 5.07
N CYS A 8 7.64 5.79 4.37
CA CYS A 8 8.61 5.23 3.41
C CYS A 8 9.87 4.47 3.87
N ALA A 9 10.20 4.35 5.14
CA ALA A 9 11.35 3.52 5.55
C ALA A 9 10.91 2.07 5.83
N GLY A 10 10.86 1.22 4.80
CA GLY A 10 10.79 -0.24 5.00
C GLY A 10 9.70 -1.02 4.24
N LEU A 11 8.92 -0.38 3.37
CA LEU A 11 7.95 -1.10 2.54
C LEU A 11 8.67 -1.89 1.44
N SER A 12 8.37 -3.17 1.37
CA SER A 12 8.97 -4.14 0.45
C SER A 12 7.92 -4.82 -0.42
N VAL A 13 8.36 -5.35 -1.56
CA VAL A 13 7.51 -6.20 -2.39
C VAL A 13 7.02 -7.39 -1.58
N GLY A 14 5.71 -7.62 -1.61
CA GLY A 14 5.05 -8.67 -0.84
C GLY A 14 4.35 -8.19 0.42
N ASP A 15 4.68 -7.01 0.93
CA ASP A 15 4.05 -6.45 2.12
C ASP A 15 2.56 -6.19 1.90
N ILE A 16 1.80 -6.32 2.98
CA ILE A 16 0.39 -5.96 3.01
C ILE A 16 0.25 -4.56 3.60
N VAL A 17 -0.41 -3.68 2.85
CA VAL A 17 -0.56 -2.27 3.15
C VAL A 17 -2.02 -1.82 3.05
N MET A 18 -2.30 -0.64 3.59
CA MET A 18 -3.56 0.08 3.44
C MET A 18 -3.26 1.49 2.89
N LEU A 19 -4.27 2.15 2.33
CA LEU A 19 -4.16 3.52 1.82
C LEU A 19 -4.38 4.59 2.90
N HIS A 20 -4.88 4.17 4.06
CA HIS A 20 -5.19 5.04 5.19
C HIS A 20 -5.09 4.24 6.50
N PRO A 21 -4.64 4.82 7.62
CA PRO A 21 -4.58 4.13 8.91
C PRO A 21 -5.91 3.53 9.38
N GLU A 22 -7.02 4.19 9.06
CA GLU A 22 -8.39 3.74 9.36
C GLU A 22 -9.03 2.96 8.21
N GLY A 23 -8.26 2.65 7.16
CA GLY A 23 -8.73 1.89 6.00
C GLY A 23 -9.00 0.44 6.35
N VAL A 24 -10.06 -0.14 5.79
CA VAL A 24 -10.36 -1.59 5.91
C VAL A 24 -9.85 -2.40 4.73
N SER A 25 -9.54 -1.74 3.61
CA SER A 25 -9.04 -2.38 2.40
C SER A 25 -7.55 -2.66 2.51
N LYS A 26 -7.19 -3.95 2.46
CA LYS A 26 -5.80 -4.42 2.43
C LYS A 26 -5.36 -4.67 0.99
N PHE A 27 -4.12 -4.30 0.69
CA PHE A 27 -3.49 -4.47 -0.62
C PHE A 27 -2.11 -5.08 -0.46
N LYS A 28 -1.67 -5.86 -1.44
CA LYS A 28 -0.32 -6.42 -1.52
C LYS A 28 0.52 -5.59 -2.47
N ILE A 29 1.74 -5.24 -2.07
CA ILE A 29 2.73 -4.61 -2.95
C ILE A 29 3.25 -5.66 -3.95
N LEU A 30 3.15 -5.37 -5.23
CA LEU A 30 3.65 -6.20 -6.33
C LEU A 30 5.01 -5.71 -6.85
N SER A 31 5.20 -4.39 -6.93
CA SER A 31 6.47 -3.76 -7.27
C SER A 31 6.57 -2.38 -6.63
N VAL A 32 7.79 -1.88 -6.47
CA VAL A 32 8.09 -0.52 -6.01
C VAL A 32 9.06 0.09 -7.00
N GLU A 33 8.70 1.24 -7.55
CA GLU A 33 9.49 2.02 -8.50
C GLU A 33 9.55 3.46 -7.99
N ASP A 34 10.76 3.92 -7.66
CA ASP A 34 11.02 5.25 -7.11
C ASP A 34 10.13 5.60 -5.90
N ASP A 35 9.12 6.45 -6.10
CA ASP A 35 8.19 6.94 -5.09
C ASP A 35 6.79 6.33 -5.21
N HIS A 36 6.60 5.36 -6.11
CA HIS A 36 5.34 4.67 -6.36
C HIS A 36 5.44 3.17 -6.10
N ALA A 37 4.33 2.58 -5.70
CA ALA A 37 4.17 1.13 -5.59
C ALA A 37 2.96 0.68 -6.41
N LEU A 38 3.14 -0.40 -7.15
CA LEU A 38 2.04 -1.12 -7.79
C LEU A 38 1.43 -2.05 -6.74
N ILE A 39 0.18 -1.80 -6.37
CA ILE A 39 -0.53 -2.57 -5.36
C ILE A 39 -1.75 -3.28 -5.95
N GLU A 40 -2.09 -4.41 -5.37
CA GLU A 40 -3.26 -5.20 -5.75
C GLU A 40 -4.08 -5.56 -4.51
N SER A 41 -5.41 -5.52 -4.59
CA SER A 41 -6.30 -5.91 -3.47
C SER A 41 -5.89 -7.27 -2.88
N VAL A 42 -6.03 -7.51 -1.58
CA VAL A 42 -5.89 -8.90 -1.05
C VAL A 42 -7.18 -9.69 -1.27
N ILE A 43 -8.32 -8.99 -1.26
CA ILE A 43 -9.63 -9.59 -1.50
C ILE A 43 -9.77 -9.92 -2.98
N SER A 44 -10.13 -11.18 -3.26
CA SER A 44 -10.46 -11.63 -4.60
C SER A 44 -11.82 -11.06 -4.99
N ALA A 45 -11.83 -10.16 -5.98
CA ALA A 45 -13.03 -9.58 -6.56
C ALA A 45 -12.95 -9.66 -8.09
N PRO A 46 -14.08 -9.81 -8.81
CA PRO A 46 -14.08 -9.73 -10.26
C PRO A 46 -13.61 -8.34 -10.70
N GLY A 47 -12.62 -8.29 -11.61
CA GLY A 47 -12.01 -7.02 -12.05
C GLY A 47 -10.89 -6.51 -11.13
N LYS A 48 -10.22 -7.41 -10.40
CA LYS A 48 -9.01 -7.08 -9.65
C LYS A 48 -7.89 -6.68 -10.61
N PHE A 49 -7.60 -5.39 -10.69
CA PHE A 49 -6.47 -4.86 -11.44
C PHE A 49 -5.52 -4.17 -10.49
N PRO A 50 -4.20 -4.43 -10.60
CA PRO A 50 -3.21 -3.66 -9.88
C PRO A 50 -3.28 -2.18 -10.29
N PHE A 51 -3.00 -1.30 -9.35
CA PHE A 51 -2.91 0.14 -9.63
C PHE A 51 -1.72 0.75 -8.89
N SER A 52 -1.18 1.82 -9.46
CA SER A 52 -0.02 2.52 -8.91
C SER A 52 -0.46 3.60 -7.93
N VAL A 53 0.23 3.71 -6.80
CA VAL A 53 -0.01 4.73 -5.78
C VAL A 53 1.32 5.19 -5.17
N ALA A 54 1.41 6.47 -4.82
CA ALA A 54 2.62 6.99 -4.19
C ALA A 54 2.81 6.32 -2.82
N VAL A 55 4.04 5.85 -2.56
CA VAL A 55 4.42 5.12 -1.34
C VAL A 55 4.11 5.94 -0.09
N LYS A 56 4.10 7.28 -0.18
CA LYS A 56 3.77 8.16 0.93
C LYS A 56 2.34 8.02 1.48
N PHE A 57 1.43 7.41 0.72
CA PHE A 57 0.06 7.13 1.14
C PHE A 57 -0.10 5.71 1.71
N LEU A 58 0.92 4.87 1.58
CA LEU A 58 0.87 3.50 2.07
C LEU A 58 1.20 3.44 3.56
N VAL A 59 0.39 2.69 4.29
CA VAL A 59 0.65 2.35 5.68
C VAL A 59 0.68 0.82 5.82
N PRO A 60 1.56 0.24 6.65
CA PRO A 60 1.53 -1.19 6.93
C PRO A 60 0.16 -1.63 7.44
N ALA A 61 -0.36 -2.74 6.91
CA ALA A 61 -1.58 -3.33 7.44
C ALA A 61 -1.26 -4.05 8.77
N PRO A 62 -2.12 -3.93 9.79
CA PRO A 62 -2.02 -4.79 10.96
C PRO A 62 -2.24 -6.26 10.57
N ASP A 63 -1.51 -7.17 11.23
CA ASP A 63 -1.67 -8.62 11.10
C ASP A 63 -3.13 -9.05 11.30
#